data_AF-A0A6A6HBL4-F1
#
_entry.id   AF-A0A6A6HBL4-F1
#
_cell.length_a   1.000
_cell.length_b   1.000
_cell.length_c   1.000
_cell.angle_alpha   90.00
_cell.angle_beta   90.00
_cell.angle_gamma   90.00
#
_symmetry.space_group_name_H-M   'P 1'
#
loop_
_entity.id
_entity.type
_entity.pdbx_description
1 polymer ?
#
loop_
_entity_poly.entity_id
_entity_poly.type
_entity_poly.pdbx_seq_one_letter_code
_entity_poly.pdbx_strand_id
1 'polypeptide(L)'
;MDAHAHLRGLGWRGSGHSLDSEGRGLKKPVLVSSKKDKVGLGGKQDFNDQWWLKALDDGLRCIGTGEQSVLSKVQKNDIKLGGLYGFFVKGPTLGATIAKHQSTLKNSLPDRSWPLQSKYTTSSIVATEATPSIATETESESWSNFTLESSKPERETESESESESNTSDSDTNRSSSPMAKANKKRKAEKGAKNAEKKTKKRKRAVSGNNGALAVPAATTATFEGAAATPNGPFLHAQAAGQSQSTGVDGVQPGEYGPNGYLYDPKPQKKPTHTRVKTDKEIRQEQMRKYKKEKRRERKIKNQQKDAELKRFHRERKQKAILEKLKQEDPEKYANTSYEDIDVKTNAEIKADKKVARDERKEQKKLRHRMLARQKKQNEAQLKDDVIHGMDVEAADLSNRKRRMAERLQARLERVVAKKGGGITFEEAAQDIEDKRLQRKEQRLRKKEKKQQERKELKAKRSQKWAEQQKKKTNWQKEKEDRLKAAAAGVPYDPAMTGLNAIAFKGLGGQRPLPEFKPPSLEIGMSKLQGLAEDKRKQYEARAKEKGISLEAYAARRAEKKEQKKAISADLP
;
A
#
# COMPACT_ATOMS: atom_id res chain seq x y z
N MET A 1 -54.35 22.04 -4.04
CA MET A 1 -54.21 20.80 -3.25
C MET A 1 -53.04 20.97 -2.30
N ASP A 2 -53.31 21.00 -1.00
CA ASP A 2 -52.26 21.02 0.01
C ASP A 2 -51.87 19.58 0.36
N ALA A 3 -50.72 19.13 -0.16
CA ALA A 3 -50.22 17.78 0.06
C ALA A 3 -49.95 17.49 1.55
N HIS A 4 -49.63 18.53 2.33
CA HIS A 4 -49.36 18.37 3.75
C HIS A 4 -50.63 18.09 4.54
N ALA A 5 -51.73 18.78 4.19
CA ALA A 5 -53.05 18.52 4.77
C ALA A 5 -53.57 17.13 4.38
N HIS A 6 -53.39 16.72 3.12
CA HIS A 6 -53.82 15.40 2.66
C HIS A 6 -53.08 14.25 3.36
N LEU A 7 -51.75 14.36 3.49
CA LEU A 7 -50.95 13.36 4.18
C LEU A 7 -51.22 13.33 5.69
N ARG A 8 -51.49 14.48 6.34
CA ARG A 8 -51.95 14.51 7.74
C ARG A 8 -53.29 13.79 7.92
N GLY A 9 -54.21 13.92 6.95
CA GLY A 9 -55.46 13.16 6.92
C GLY A 9 -55.24 11.64 6.84
N LEU A 10 -54.16 11.20 6.18
CA LEU A 10 -53.73 9.80 6.10
C LEU A 10 -52.87 9.34 7.30
N GLY A 11 -52.84 10.10 8.39
CA GLY A 11 -52.11 9.74 9.61
C GLY A 11 -50.63 10.12 9.61
N TRP A 12 -50.15 10.90 8.63
CA TRP A 12 -48.77 11.35 8.61
C TRP A 12 -48.51 12.42 9.69
N ARG A 13 -47.74 12.04 10.71
CA ARG A 13 -47.43 12.89 11.88
C ARG A 13 -46.35 13.96 11.65
N GLY A 14 -45.82 14.08 10.43
CA GLY A 14 -44.85 15.11 10.04
C GLY A 14 -43.49 14.56 9.62
N SER A 15 -42.56 15.46 9.29
CA SER A 15 -41.25 15.07 8.76
C SER A 15 -40.48 14.21 9.76
N GLY A 16 -40.03 13.03 9.34
CA GLY A 16 -39.29 12.08 10.18
C GLY A 16 -40.14 11.02 10.89
N HIS A 17 -41.46 10.99 10.66
CA HIS A 17 -42.33 9.91 11.10
C HIS A 17 -42.86 9.14 9.88
N SER A 18 -42.86 7.81 9.98
CA SER A 18 -43.49 6.93 8.99
C SER A 18 -45.01 7.16 8.96
N LEU A 19 -45.65 6.81 7.85
CA LEU A 19 -47.12 6.73 7.73
C LEU A 19 -47.75 5.62 8.58
N ASP A 20 -46.95 4.86 9.31
CA ASP A 20 -47.41 3.82 10.21
C ASP A 20 -47.97 4.45 11.49
N SER A 21 -49.26 4.19 11.76
CA SER A 21 -49.99 4.66 12.95
C SER A 21 -49.39 4.14 14.25
N GLU A 22 -48.69 2.99 14.20
CA GLU A 22 -48.15 2.31 15.38
C GLU A 22 -46.78 2.84 15.80
N GLY A 23 -46.21 3.82 15.07
CA GLY A 23 -44.96 4.46 15.47
C GLY A 23 -43.73 3.54 15.41
N ARG A 24 -43.81 2.41 14.69
CA ARG A 24 -42.67 1.50 14.45
C ARG A 24 -41.67 2.04 13.44
N GLY A 25 -41.99 3.18 12.83
CA GLY A 25 -41.11 3.93 11.95
C GLY A 25 -39.79 4.33 12.61
N LEU A 26 -38.68 4.14 11.90
CA LEU A 26 -37.37 4.64 12.34
C LEU A 26 -37.41 6.17 12.44
N LYS A 27 -37.61 6.68 13.66
CA LYS A 27 -37.66 8.11 14.02
C LYS A 27 -36.40 8.89 13.59
N LYS A 28 -35.29 8.18 13.36
CA LYS A 28 -34.09 8.73 12.74
C LYS A 28 -34.03 8.20 11.32
N PRO A 29 -33.99 9.06 10.28
CA PRO A 29 -33.66 8.58 8.95
C PRO A 29 -32.33 7.84 9.09
N VAL A 30 -32.23 6.63 8.53
CA VAL A 30 -30.97 5.89 8.52
C VAL A 30 -29.97 6.81 7.86
N LEU A 31 -29.11 7.43 8.68
CA LEU A 31 -28.02 8.26 8.22
C LEU A 31 -27.04 7.29 7.59
N VAL A 32 -27.28 6.97 6.31
CA VAL A 32 -26.26 6.45 5.43
C VAL A 32 -25.19 7.53 5.43
N SER A 33 -24.16 7.34 6.26
CA SER A 33 -23.10 8.32 6.43
C SER A 33 -22.60 8.67 5.04
N SER A 34 -22.87 9.88 4.58
CA SER A 34 -22.42 10.34 3.26
C SER A 34 -20.89 10.40 3.33
N LYS A 35 -20.25 9.31 2.93
CA LYS A 35 -18.81 9.16 2.97
C LYS A 35 -18.26 10.22 2.03
N LYS A 36 -17.58 11.23 2.59
CA LYS A 36 -17.01 12.38 1.85
C LYS A 36 -15.88 12.01 0.87
N ASP A 37 -15.66 10.72 0.65
CA ASP A 37 -14.70 10.24 -0.33
C ASP A 37 -15.40 10.20 -1.69
N LYS A 38 -14.83 10.88 -2.70
CA LYS A 38 -15.30 10.89 -4.11
C LYS A 38 -15.23 9.52 -4.81
N VAL A 39 -15.24 8.45 -4.05
CA VAL A 39 -15.30 7.08 -4.53
C VAL A 39 -16.76 6.70 -4.37
N GLY A 40 -17.53 6.81 -5.46
CA GLY A 40 -18.95 6.49 -5.47
C GLY A 40 -19.26 5.16 -4.79
N LEU A 41 -20.48 5.03 -4.27
CA LEU A 41 -21.08 3.77 -3.83
C LEU A 41 -20.76 2.71 -4.90
N GLY A 42 -19.80 1.82 -4.64
CA GLY A 42 -19.32 0.81 -5.60
C GLY A 42 -17.80 0.71 -5.81
N GLY A 43 -16.98 1.67 -5.36
CA GLY A 43 -15.53 1.62 -5.61
C GLY A 43 -14.73 0.66 -4.70
N LYS A 44 -15.33 0.16 -3.64
CA LYS A 44 -14.90 -1.05 -2.94
C LYS A 44 -16.05 -2.02 -3.11
N GLN A 45 -15.84 -3.05 -3.93
CA GLN A 45 -16.70 -4.22 -3.96
C GLN A 45 -16.61 -4.82 -2.55
N ASP A 46 -17.50 -4.38 -1.67
CA ASP A 46 -17.64 -4.94 -0.34
C ASP A 46 -18.16 -6.35 -0.59
N PHE A 47 -17.22 -7.31 -0.63
CA PHE A 47 -17.48 -8.74 -0.76
C PHE A 47 -18.43 -9.30 0.31
N ASN A 48 -18.82 -8.46 1.28
CA ASN A 48 -19.82 -8.77 2.29
C ASN A 48 -21.24 -8.83 1.72
N ASP A 49 -21.57 -8.17 0.60
CA ASP A 49 -22.94 -8.23 0.03
C ASP A 49 -23.11 -9.39 -0.98
N GLN A 50 -21.99 -10.02 -1.38
CA GLN A 50 -21.96 -11.16 -2.31
C GLN A 50 -21.59 -12.47 -1.60
N TRP A 51 -21.79 -12.53 -0.28
CA TRP A 51 -21.49 -13.73 0.50
C TRP A 51 -22.37 -14.93 0.06
N TRP A 52 -23.60 -14.68 -0.41
CA TRP A 52 -24.50 -15.70 -0.97
C TRP A 52 -24.00 -16.26 -2.30
N LEU A 53 -23.49 -15.41 -3.20
CA LEU A 53 -22.88 -15.81 -4.48
C LEU A 53 -21.67 -16.71 -4.24
N LYS A 54 -20.87 -16.38 -3.22
CA LYS A 54 -19.72 -17.19 -2.83
C LYS A 54 -20.11 -18.50 -2.16
N ALA A 55 -21.16 -18.51 -1.33
CA ALA A 55 -21.69 -19.72 -0.73
C ALA A 55 -22.31 -20.65 -1.78
N LEU A 56 -22.94 -20.10 -2.83
CA LEU A 56 -23.45 -20.83 -3.98
C LEU A 56 -22.31 -21.42 -4.82
N ASP A 57 -21.28 -20.63 -5.15
CA ASP A 57 -20.09 -21.10 -5.87
C ASP A 57 -19.34 -22.19 -5.09
N ASP A 58 -19.19 -22.04 -3.77
CA ASP A 58 -18.60 -23.08 -2.91
C ASP A 58 -19.50 -24.32 -2.88
N GLY A 59 -20.83 -24.15 -2.90
CA GLY A 59 -21.79 -25.24 -3.04
C GLY A 59 -21.61 -26.03 -4.34
N LEU A 60 -21.54 -25.33 -5.48
CA LEU A 60 -21.35 -25.93 -6.80
C LEU A 60 -19.99 -26.63 -6.91
N ARG A 61 -18.95 -26.09 -6.28
CA ARG A 61 -17.60 -26.68 -6.29
C ARG A 61 -17.50 -27.96 -5.45
N CYS A 62 -18.34 -28.09 -4.42
CA CYS A 62 -18.42 -29.30 -3.59
C CYS A 62 -19.26 -30.43 -4.22
N ILE A 63 -20.02 -30.17 -5.29
CA ILE A 63 -20.76 -31.22 -6.01
C ILE A 63 -19.74 -32.16 -6.68
N GLY A 64 -19.70 -33.41 -6.24
CA GLY A 64 -18.84 -34.47 -6.81
C GLY A 64 -17.53 -34.74 -6.07
N THR A 65 -17.14 -33.92 -5.08
CA THR A 65 -15.90 -34.13 -4.29
C THR A 65 -16.12 -34.88 -2.98
N GLY A 66 -17.38 -35.15 -2.59
CA GLY A 66 -17.72 -35.82 -1.32
C GLY A 66 -17.55 -34.93 -0.08
N GLU A 67 -17.07 -33.69 -0.24
CA GLU A 67 -16.97 -32.71 0.84
C GLU A 67 -18.34 -32.07 1.13
N GLN A 68 -18.68 -31.93 2.41
CA GLN A 68 -19.93 -31.29 2.82
C GLN A 68 -19.86 -29.78 2.56
N SER A 69 -20.75 -29.29 1.69
CA SER A 69 -20.87 -27.85 1.39
C SER A 69 -21.16 -27.03 2.66
N VAL A 70 -20.79 -25.75 2.63
CA VAL A 70 -21.08 -24.82 3.75
C VAL A 70 -22.58 -24.77 4.04
N LEU A 71 -23.42 -24.84 3.00
CA LEU A 71 -24.89 -24.91 3.14
C LEU A 71 -25.35 -26.20 3.80
N SER A 72 -24.74 -27.35 3.45
CA SER A 72 -25.04 -28.64 4.09
C SER A 72 -24.63 -28.66 5.56
N LYS A 73 -23.56 -27.95 5.94
CA LYS A 73 -23.16 -27.77 7.34
C LYS A 73 -24.14 -26.87 8.10
N VAL A 74 -24.64 -25.80 7.49
CA VAL A 74 -25.69 -24.95 8.09
C VAL A 74 -27.00 -25.72 8.26
N GLN A 75 -27.36 -26.58 7.30
CA GLN A 75 -28.55 -27.43 7.38
C GLN A 75 -28.42 -28.52 8.45
N LYS A 76 -27.23 -29.11 8.63
CA LYS A 76 -26.97 -30.13 9.67
C LYS A 76 -26.80 -29.55 11.07
N ASN A 77 -26.25 -28.34 11.19
CA ASN A 77 -25.95 -27.71 12.47
C ASN A 77 -27.04 -26.74 12.95
N ASP A 78 -28.20 -26.75 12.28
CA ASP A 78 -29.49 -26.19 12.68
C ASP A 78 -29.44 -24.93 13.56
N ILE A 79 -29.46 -23.73 12.94
CA ILE A 79 -29.76 -22.35 13.42
C ILE A 79 -29.07 -21.83 14.72
N LYS A 80 -28.55 -22.70 15.59
CA LYS A 80 -28.03 -22.42 16.93
C LYS A 80 -26.64 -21.80 16.95
N LEU A 81 -25.95 -21.77 15.80
CA LEU A 81 -24.65 -21.13 15.63
C LEU A 81 -24.78 -19.66 15.21
N GLY A 82 -25.46 -18.84 16.03
CA GLY A 82 -25.31 -17.37 16.16
C GLY A 82 -24.92 -16.53 14.94
N GLY A 83 -25.41 -16.86 13.74
CA GLY A 83 -25.15 -16.14 12.49
C GLY A 83 -26.36 -15.32 12.08
N LEU A 84 -26.19 -14.40 11.12
CA LEU A 84 -27.26 -13.54 10.57
C LEU A 84 -28.52 -14.32 10.15
N TYR A 85 -28.38 -15.61 9.86
CA TYR A 85 -29.43 -16.57 9.52
C TYR A 85 -30.30 -17.05 10.69
N GLY A 86 -29.88 -16.80 11.92
CA GLY A 86 -30.62 -17.12 13.15
C GLY A 86 -31.90 -16.30 13.35
N PHE A 87 -32.00 -15.15 12.68
CA PHE A 87 -33.14 -14.23 12.82
C PHE A 87 -34.26 -14.47 11.80
N PHE A 88 -34.04 -15.32 10.80
CA PHE A 88 -35.09 -15.70 9.87
C PHE A 88 -35.93 -16.81 10.51
N VAL A 89 -37.03 -16.41 11.15
CA VAL A 89 -38.08 -17.33 11.56
C VAL A 89 -38.62 -17.99 10.29
N LYS A 90 -38.54 -19.32 10.21
CA LYS A 90 -39.20 -20.07 9.14
C LYS A 90 -40.70 -19.80 9.26
N GLY A 91 -41.22 -18.95 8.38
CA GLY A 91 -42.65 -18.68 8.31
C GLY A 91 -43.45 -19.98 8.15
N PRO A 92 -44.72 -20.01 8.58
CA PRO A 92 -45.58 -21.17 8.38
C PRO A 92 -45.55 -21.55 6.91
N THR A 93 -45.21 -22.82 6.63
CA THR A 93 -45.23 -23.33 5.26
C THR A 93 -46.68 -23.30 4.80
N LEU A 94 -47.04 -22.33 3.96
CA LEU A 94 -48.28 -22.38 3.19
C LEU A 94 -48.28 -23.71 2.45
N GLY A 95 -49.20 -24.59 2.83
CA GLY A 95 -49.35 -25.90 2.21
C GLY A 95 -49.53 -25.69 0.71
N ALA A 96 -48.53 -26.06 -0.07
CA ALA A 96 -48.63 -25.96 -1.52
C ALA A 96 -49.83 -26.80 -1.97
N THR A 97 -50.72 -26.20 -2.76
CA THR A 97 -51.90 -26.81 -3.38
C THR A 97 -51.53 -27.84 -4.48
N ILE A 98 -50.31 -28.39 -4.43
CA ILE A 98 -49.90 -29.48 -5.30
C ILE A 98 -50.19 -30.75 -4.53
N ALA A 99 -51.34 -31.36 -4.85
CA ALA A 99 -51.81 -32.59 -4.24
C ALA A 99 -50.70 -33.66 -4.21
N LYS A 100 -50.52 -34.28 -3.05
CA LYS A 100 -49.70 -35.48 -2.86
C LYS A 100 -50.34 -36.66 -3.61
N HIS A 101 -50.22 -36.70 -4.93
CA HIS A 101 -50.29 -37.96 -5.66
C HIS A 101 -48.90 -38.58 -5.61
N GLN A 102 -48.66 -39.44 -4.61
CA GLN A 102 -47.83 -40.66 -4.69
C GLN A 102 -47.34 -41.05 -3.29
N SER A 103 -48.15 -41.82 -2.59
CA SER A 103 -47.67 -42.71 -1.52
C SER A 103 -48.57 -43.95 -1.42
N THR A 104 -48.75 -44.66 -2.53
CA THR A 104 -49.38 -45.98 -2.57
C THR A 104 -48.85 -46.82 -3.74
N LEU A 105 -47.54 -46.96 -3.89
CA LEU A 105 -46.97 -48.14 -4.54
C LEU A 105 -45.76 -48.63 -3.74
N LYS A 106 -45.96 -49.78 -3.12
CA LYS A 106 -44.98 -50.57 -2.36
C LYS A 106 -44.00 -51.24 -3.32
N ASN A 107 -42.79 -51.49 -2.82
CA ASN A 107 -41.94 -52.66 -3.07
C ASN A 107 -41.91 -53.25 -4.50
N SER A 108 -40.86 -52.92 -5.26
CA SER A 108 -39.94 -53.90 -5.88
C SER A 108 -39.04 -53.20 -6.92
N LEU A 109 -37.73 -53.26 -6.70
CA LEU A 109 -36.72 -53.25 -7.77
C LEU A 109 -36.99 -54.44 -8.74
N PRO A 110 -36.47 -54.47 -10.00
CA PRO A 110 -35.27 -53.76 -10.43
C PRO A 110 -35.29 -53.16 -11.86
N ASP A 111 -34.23 -52.39 -12.12
CA ASP A 111 -33.47 -52.27 -13.37
C ASP A 111 -34.06 -51.51 -14.57
N ARG A 112 -33.10 -50.87 -15.26
CA ARG A 112 -33.05 -50.52 -16.69
C ARG A 112 -33.44 -49.11 -17.17
N SER A 113 -32.37 -48.39 -17.50
CA SER A 113 -32.15 -47.55 -18.69
C SER A 113 -33.05 -46.33 -18.96
N TRP A 114 -32.37 -45.18 -19.00
CA TRP A 114 -32.65 -43.96 -19.77
C TRP A 114 -33.10 -44.28 -21.23
N PRO A 115 -33.92 -43.43 -21.91
CA PRO A 115 -33.50 -42.07 -22.27
C PRO A 115 -34.59 -40.97 -22.42
N LEU A 116 -34.12 -39.72 -22.28
CA LEU A 116 -34.34 -38.55 -23.14
C LEU A 116 -35.65 -38.45 -23.95
N GLN A 117 -36.44 -37.38 -23.72
CA GLN A 117 -36.98 -36.43 -24.73
C GLN A 117 -38.01 -35.48 -24.05
N SER A 118 -37.71 -34.18 -24.00
CA SER A 118 -38.31 -33.13 -24.85
C SER A 118 -39.85 -33.05 -24.79
N LYS A 119 -40.39 -31.92 -24.32
CA LYS A 119 -41.11 -30.94 -25.16
C LYS A 119 -41.81 -29.86 -24.32
N TYR A 120 -41.55 -28.65 -24.76
CA TYR A 120 -42.25 -27.38 -24.65
C TYR A 120 -43.78 -27.51 -24.54
N THR A 121 -44.41 -26.73 -23.66
CA THR A 121 -45.65 -26.02 -24.03
C THR A 121 -45.88 -24.77 -23.19
N THR A 122 -46.20 -23.70 -23.92
CA THR A 122 -46.57 -22.35 -23.53
C THR A 122 -48.09 -22.27 -23.38
N SER A 123 -48.59 -21.68 -22.28
CA SER A 123 -49.95 -21.07 -22.15
C SER A 123 -50.09 -20.56 -20.71
N SER A 124 -50.10 -19.27 -20.38
CA SER A 124 -50.96 -18.15 -20.79
C SER A 124 -52.39 -18.24 -20.24
N ILE A 125 -52.85 -17.09 -19.69
CA ILE A 125 -54.21 -16.68 -19.28
C ILE A 125 -54.71 -17.43 -18.01
N VAL A 126 -55.33 -16.85 -16.97
CA VAL A 126 -56.40 -15.85 -16.90
C VAL A 126 -56.42 -15.17 -15.52
N ALA A 127 -56.65 -13.85 -15.53
CA ALA A 127 -57.02 -13.04 -14.38
C ALA A 127 -58.48 -13.31 -13.99
N THR A 128 -58.77 -13.49 -12.70
CA THR A 128 -60.11 -13.26 -12.16
C THR A 128 -60.02 -12.63 -10.78
N GLU A 129 -60.68 -11.48 -10.69
CA GLU A 129 -60.98 -10.71 -9.49
C GLU A 129 -62.05 -11.44 -8.67
N ALA A 130 -61.94 -11.40 -7.35
CA ALA A 130 -63.10 -11.55 -6.45
C ALA A 130 -62.79 -10.97 -5.06
N THR A 131 -63.39 -9.82 -4.79
CA THR A 131 -63.77 -9.31 -3.46
C THR A 131 -64.83 -10.22 -2.82
N PRO A 132 -64.83 -10.36 -1.48
CA PRO A 132 -65.86 -9.71 -0.64
C PRO A 132 -65.25 -9.16 0.67
N SER A 133 -65.63 -8.00 1.23
CA SER A 133 -66.94 -7.47 1.64
C SER A 133 -67.50 -8.07 2.94
N ILE A 134 -67.33 -7.30 4.03
CA ILE A 134 -68.28 -7.01 5.13
C ILE A 134 -68.30 -7.89 6.40
N ALA A 135 -68.48 -7.16 7.53
CA ALA A 135 -68.91 -7.48 8.90
C ALA A 135 -67.74 -7.48 9.93
N THR A 136 -67.44 -6.44 10.74
CA THR A 136 -68.19 -5.66 11.76
C THR A 136 -68.96 -6.47 12.80
N GLU A 137 -68.31 -6.82 13.92
CA GLU A 137 -68.83 -6.81 15.31
C GLU A 137 -67.59 -6.60 16.23
N THR A 138 -67.34 -5.43 16.84
CA THR A 138 -67.85 -4.94 18.14
C THR A 138 -68.12 -6.05 19.15
N GLU A 139 -67.16 -6.28 20.05
CA GLU A 139 -67.49 -6.49 21.46
C GLU A 139 -66.30 -6.14 22.37
N SER A 140 -66.69 -5.54 23.48
CA SER A 140 -65.94 -4.81 24.48
C SER A 140 -65.64 -5.69 25.71
N GLU A 141 -64.80 -5.15 26.60
CA GLU A 141 -64.58 -5.63 27.98
C GLU A 141 -63.68 -6.87 28.07
N SER A 142 -62.83 -7.09 29.08
CA SER A 142 -62.78 -6.58 30.43
C SER A 142 -61.34 -6.69 30.96
N TRP A 143 -61.01 -5.78 31.88
CA TRP A 143 -59.81 -5.81 32.70
C TRP A 143 -59.72 -7.07 33.57
N SER A 144 -58.50 -7.55 33.83
CA SER A 144 -57.87 -7.46 35.17
C SER A 144 -56.95 -8.65 35.50
N ASN A 145 -55.80 -8.29 36.08
CA ASN A 145 -55.08 -8.98 37.14
C ASN A 145 -54.69 -10.46 36.96
N PHE A 146 -53.42 -10.69 36.60
CA PHE A 146 -52.68 -11.84 37.09
C PHE A 146 -51.27 -11.42 37.51
N THR A 147 -51.07 -11.31 38.82
CA THR A 147 -49.78 -11.16 39.51
C THR A 147 -49.61 -12.38 40.42
N LEU A 148 -48.37 -12.72 40.77
CA LEU A 148 -47.87 -13.85 41.58
C LEU A 148 -47.70 -15.18 40.79
N GLU A 149 -46.67 -15.99 41.00
CA GLU A 149 -45.45 -15.93 41.80
C GLU A 149 -44.60 -17.15 41.39
N SER A 150 -43.29 -17.07 41.62
CA SER A 150 -42.36 -18.19 41.90
C SER A 150 -42.32 -19.42 40.96
N SER A 151 -41.15 -19.72 40.40
CA SER A 151 -40.49 -21.04 40.50
C SER A 151 -39.17 -21.06 39.73
N LYS A 152 -38.07 -21.03 40.50
CA LYS A 152 -36.73 -21.52 40.13
C LYS A 152 -36.83 -23.01 39.74
N PRO A 153 -36.00 -23.55 38.83
CA PRO A 153 -34.77 -24.15 39.34
C PRO A 153 -33.53 -23.94 38.45
N GLU A 154 -32.41 -24.18 39.11
CA GLU A 154 -31.03 -24.15 38.66
C GLU A 154 -30.76 -24.99 37.41
N ARG A 155 -29.90 -24.46 36.52
CA ARG A 155 -28.99 -25.31 35.77
C ARG A 155 -27.70 -24.56 35.42
N GLU A 156 -26.64 -25.04 36.04
CA GLU A 156 -25.24 -24.74 35.76
C GLU A 156 -24.92 -25.07 34.30
N THR A 157 -24.30 -24.13 33.58
CA THR A 157 -23.34 -24.46 32.52
C THR A 157 -22.26 -23.40 32.44
N GLU A 158 -21.03 -23.90 32.60
CA GLU A 158 -19.76 -23.22 32.40
C GLU A 158 -19.66 -22.68 30.96
N SER A 159 -19.23 -21.43 30.80
CA SER A 159 -18.44 -21.04 29.63
C SER A 159 -17.65 -19.76 29.90
N GLU A 160 -16.35 -19.95 30.01
CA GLU A 160 -15.35 -18.90 29.92
C GLU A 160 -15.47 -18.17 28.58
N SER A 161 -15.66 -16.85 28.61
CA SER A 161 -15.29 -16.01 27.47
C SER A 161 -14.75 -14.65 27.94
N GLU A 162 -13.45 -14.50 27.73
CA GLU A 162 -12.72 -13.25 27.87
C GLU A 162 -13.25 -12.23 26.86
N SER A 163 -13.78 -11.11 27.36
CA SER A 163 -14.05 -9.92 26.53
C SER A 163 -13.25 -8.73 27.06
N GLU A 164 -12.18 -8.41 26.33
CA GLU A 164 -11.34 -7.24 26.51
C GLU A 164 -12.09 -5.96 26.08
N SER A 165 -12.64 -5.20 27.05
CA SER A 165 -13.11 -3.84 26.79
C SER A 165 -11.98 -2.83 26.99
N ASN A 166 -11.44 -2.31 25.88
CA ASN A 166 -10.55 -1.16 25.84
C ASN A 166 -11.29 0.10 26.35
N THR A 167 -10.91 0.62 27.51
CA THR A 167 -11.26 1.98 27.94
C THR A 167 -10.01 2.86 27.91
N SER A 168 -10.12 3.94 27.17
CA SER A 168 -9.12 4.99 27.01
C SER A 168 -9.23 5.98 28.16
N ASP A 169 -8.28 5.95 29.09
CA ASP A 169 -8.13 7.01 30.10
C ASP A 169 -7.34 8.18 29.49
N SER A 170 -8.02 9.32 29.34
CA SER A 170 -7.45 10.64 29.09
C SER A 170 -7.45 11.42 30.39
N ASP A 171 -6.31 11.46 31.08
CA ASP A 171 -6.10 12.40 32.19
C ASP A 171 -5.32 13.62 31.71
N THR A 172 -6.06 14.71 31.58
CA THR A 172 -5.55 16.07 31.65
C THR A 172 -5.38 16.47 33.11
N ASN A 173 -4.16 16.79 33.54
CA ASN A 173 -4.03 17.77 34.60
C ASN A 173 -2.80 18.68 34.46
N ARG A 174 -3.04 19.94 34.76
CA ARG A 174 -2.26 21.14 34.43
C ARG A 174 -2.04 21.91 35.73
N SER A 175 -0.79 22.15 36.11
CA SER A 175 -0.35 23.25 36.99
C SER A 175 0.98 23.77 36.39
N SER A 176 1.02 24.97 35.77
CA SER A 176 1.38 26.29 36.34
C SER A 176 2.64 26.25 37.21
N SER A 177 3.74 26.99 37.03
CA SER A 177 4.26 28.03 36.12
C SER A 177 5.72 28.33 36.63
N PRO A 178 6.41 29.47 36.41
CA PRO A 178 6.83 30.21 35.21
C PRO A 178 8.35 30.59 35.23
N MET A 179 9.24 30.07 34.38
CA MET A 179 10.57 30.72 34.18
C MET A 179 11.35 30.26 32.92
N ALA A 180 10.74 30.21 31.73
CA ALA A 180 11.51 29.94 30.50
C ALA A 180 10.94 30.54 29.21
N LYS A 181 10.14 31.60 29.32
CA LYS A 181 9.91 32.57 28.24
C LYS A 181 10.86 33.76 28.48
N ALA A 182 12.06 33.75 27.90
CA ALA A 182 12.81 35.01 27.76
C ALA A 182 13.85 34.99 26.62
N ASN A 183 14.69 33.95 26.48
CA ASN A 183 15.93 34.12 25.70
C ASN A 183 15.95 33.62 24.25
N LYS A 184 15.04 32.74 23.81
CA LYS A 184 15.18 32.18 22.45
C LYS A 184 14.37 32.89 21.35
N LYS A 185 13.39 33.71 21.73
CA LYS A 185 12.57 34.50 20.78
C LYS A 185 13.22 35.84 20.37
N ARG A 186 14.16 36.40 21.15
CA ARG A 186 14.82 37.68 20.82
C ARG A 186 16.07 37.57 19.93
N LYS A 187 16.76 36.41 19.83
CA LYS A 187 18.00 36.26 19.03
C LYS A 187 17.79 35.88 17.56
N ALA A 188 16.68 35.24 17.17
CA ALA A 188 16.47 34.85 15.77
C ALA A 188 15.85 35.97 14.90
N GLU A 189 15.06 36.88 15.50
CA GLU A 189 14.33 37.91 14.75
C GLU A 189 15.19 39.15 14.39
N LYS A 190 16.28 39.39 15.13
CA LYS A 190 17.24 40.47 14.82
C LYS A 190 18.28 40.09 13.75
N GLY A 191 18.50 38.79 13.49
CA GLY A 191 19.46 38.33 12.48
C GLY A 191 18.96 38.44 11.03
N ALA A 192 17.66 38.19 10.80
CA ALA A 192 17.10 38.17 9.45
C ALA A 192 16.88 39.59 8.85
N LYS A 193 16.54 40.58 9.69
CA LYS A 193 16.25 41.95 9.23
C LYS A 193 17.49 42.76 8.82
N ASN A 194 18.70 42.34 9.22
CA ASN A 194 19.95 43.01 8.85
C ASN A 194 20.62 42.45 7.58
N ALA A 195 20.31 41.20 7.20
CA ALA A 195 20.82 40.63 5.95
C ALA A 195 20.07 41.18 4.72
N GLU A 196 18.77 41.46 4.86
CA GLU A 196 17.93 41.95 3.75
C GLU A 196 18.14 43.46 3.45
N LYS A 197 18.62 44.26 4.42
CA LYS A 197 18.96 45.68 4.21
C LYS A 197 20.33 45.92 3.58
N LYS A 198 21.29 44.97 3.69
CA LYS A 198 22.64 45.14 3.11
C LYS A 198 22.73 44.81 1.62
N THR A 199 21.82 44.01 1.06
CA THR A 199 21.85 43.64 -0.37
C THR A 199 21.03 44.58 -1.25
N LYS A 200 20.10 45.37 -0.68
CA LYS A 200 19.27 46.32 -1.44
C LYS A 200 19.88 47.72 -1.59
N LYS A 201 20.88 48.08 -0.76
CA LYS A 201 21.49 49.43 -0.73
C LYS A 201 22.82 49.55 -1.49
N ARG A 202 23.38 48.46 -2.01
CA ARG A 202 24.60 48.50 -2.84
C ARG A 202 24.25 48.12 -4.27
N LYS A 203 24.39 49.09 -5.17
CA LYS A 203 24.57 48.93 -6.63
C LYS A 203 23.32 48.92 -7.53
N ARG A 204 22.25 49.56 -7.07
CA ARG A 204 21.34 50.32 -7.95
C ARG A 204 21.76 51.80 -8.10
N ALA A 205 22.98 52.16 -7.71
CA ALA A 205 23.42 53.56 -7.63
C ALA A 205 24.55 53.95 -8.60
N VAL A 206 24.85 53.13 -9.62
CA VAL A 206 25.77 53.55 -10.71
C VAL A 206 25.21 53.08 -12.06
N SER A 207 24.07 53.67 -12.41
CA SER A 207 23.76 54.14 -13.78
C SER A 207 24.79 55.23 -14.13
N GLY A 208 25.25 55.51 -15.35
CA GLY A 208 24.86 55.14 -16.71
C GLY A 208 25.70 55.98 -17.70
N ASN A 209 25.32 55.96 -19.00
CA ASN A 209 25.69 56.88 -20.08
C ASN A 209 27.11 56.85 -20.69
N ASN A 210 27.24 56.29 -21.92
CA ASN A 210 27.33 57.04 -23.20
C ASN A 210 27.91 56.13 -24.31
N GLY A 211 27.33 56.22 -25.51
CA GLY A 211 27.75 55.45 -26.69
C GLY A 211 28.92 56.07 -27.45
N ALA A 212 29.48 55.31 -28.39
CA ALA A 212 30.11 55.82 -29.61
C ALA A 212 30.45 54.67 -30.57
N LEU A 213 30.31 55.01 -31.86
CA LEU A 213 30.71 54.30 -33.08
C LEU A 213 32.15 53.73 -33.04
N ALA A 214 32.37 52.59 -33.71
CA ALA A 214 33.48 52.40 -34.67
C ALA A 214 33.49 50.98 -35.30
N VAL A 215 33.41 50.97 -36.63
CA VAL A 215 33.91 49.97 -37.61
C VAL A 215 35.47 50.06 -37.59
N PRO A 216 36.30 49.01 -37.83
CA PRO A 216 36.55 48.53 -39.21
C PRO A 216 37.03 47.07 -39.45
N ALA A 217 36.95 46.72 -40.75
CA ALA A 217 37.86 45.91 -41.58
C ALA A 217 38.11 44.44 -41.17
N ALA A 218 37.62 43.47 -41.94
CA ALA A 218 38.23 42.90 -43.15
C ALA A 218 39.49 42.05 -42.87
N THR A 219 39.39 40.75 -43.13
CA THR A 219 40.47 39.94 -43.72
C THR A 219 39.87 38.65 -44.28
N THR A 220 39.84 38.61 -45.60
CA THR A 220 39.70 37.43 -46.45
C THR A 220 40.97 36.59 -46.35
N ALA A 221 40.81 35.27 -46.18
CA ALA A 221 41.87 34.31 -46.49
C ALA A 221 41.25 33.10 -47.19
N THR A 222 41.43 33.15 -48.50
CA THR A 222 41.36 32.10 -49.51
C THR A 222 42.30 30.93 -49.14
N PHE A 223 41.84 29.69 -49.30
CA PHE A 223 42.74 28.56 -49.59
C PHE A 223 42.05 27.61 -50.55
N GLU A 224 42.68 27.43 -51.71
CA GLU A 224 42.26 26.63 -52.85
C GLU A 224 42.64 25.14 -52.68
N GLY A 225 42.14 24.33 -53.60
CA GLY A 225 42.07 22.87 -53.52
C GLY A 225 43.37 22.10 -53.66
N ALA A 226 43.27 20.79 -53.47
CA ALA A 226 44.03 19.79 -54.21
C ALA A 226 43.31 18.44 -54.16
N ALA A 227 43.02 17.91 -55.34
CA ALA A 227 42.56 16.54 -55.58
C ALA A 227 43.75 15.57 -55.57
N ALA A 228 43.54 14.31 -55.15
CA ALA A 228 44.15 13.10 -55.75
C ALA A 228 43.80 11.84 -54.92
N THR A 229 43.06 10.92 -55.52
CA THR A 229 43.22 9.46 -55.35
C THR A 229 44.42 8.99 -56.18
N PRO A 230 45.15 7.89 -55.86
CA PRO A 230 44.68 6.54 -56.23
C PRO A 230 45.16 5.34 -55.36
N ASN A 231 44.42 4.23 -55.50
CA ASN A 231 44.79 2.81 -55.49
C ASN A 231 46.11 2.31 -54.89
N GLY A 232 46.04 1.24 -54.08
CA GLY A 232 47.11 0.23 -53.99
C GLY A 232 47.04 -0.69 -52.75
N PRO A 233 47.51 -1.96 -52.82
CA PRO A 233 46.80 -3.10 -52.23
C PRO A 233 47.59 -3.92 -51.19
N PHE A 234 46.93 -4.98 -50.67
CA PHE A 234 47.51 -6.23 -50.12
C PHE A 234 48.45 -6.15 -48.91
N LEU A 235 48.14 -6.88 -47.84
CA LEU A 235 49.03 -7.96 -47.36
C LEU A 235 48.33 -8.87 -46.35
N HIS A 236 48.44 -10.15 -46.69
CA HIS A 236 48.13 -11.35 -45.94
C HIS A 236 49.16 -11.50 -44.80
N ALA A 237 48.74 -11.86 -43.60
CA ALA A 237 49.65 -12.38 -42.57
C ALA A 237 49.00 -13.56 -41.86
N GLN A 238 49.34 -14.75 -42.37
CA GLN A 238 49.36 -15.99 -41.61
C GLN A 238 50.42 -15.88 -40.52
N ALA A 239 50.10 -16.34 -39.30
CA ALA A 239 51.11 -16.77 -38.35
C ALA A 239 50.63 -18.06 -37.70
N ALA A 240 51.21 -19.15 -38.19
CA ALA A 240 51.23 -20.45 -37.55
C ALA A 240 52.23 -20.45 -36.39
N GLY A 241 51.91 -21.22 -35.35
CA GLY A 241 52.83 -21.76 -34.35
C GLY A 241 52.07 -22.89 -33.66
N GLN A 242 52.31 -24.19 -33.90
CA GLN A 242 53.50 -24.95 -33.52
C GLN A 242 54.00 -24.50 -32.13
N SER A 243 54.14 -25.33 -31.10
CA SER A 243 54.19 -26.78 -31.02
C SER A 243 54.52 -27.16 -29.56
N GLN A 244 54.41 -28.45 -29.25
CA GLN A 244 55.15 -29.21 -28.23
C GLN A 244 54.61 -29.27 -26.79
N SER A 245 54.08 -30.47 -26.53
CA SER A 245 54.29 -31.32 -25.38
C SER A 245 55.66 -31.21 -24.69
N THR A 246 55.63 -31.10 -23.36
CA THR A 246 56.37 -31.90 -22.36
C THR A 246 55.47 -31.86 -21.11
N GLY A 247 55.04 -32.96 -20.47
CA GLY A 247 55.85 -34.05 -19.95
C GLY A 247 56.59 -33.56 -18.71
N VAL A 248 56.16 -34.01 -17.52
CA VAL A 248 57.01 -34.41 -16.37
C VAL A 248 56.16 -34.48 -15.09
N ASP A 249 56.07 -35.70 -14.58
CA ASP A 249 55.67 -36.08 -13.24
C ASP A 249 56.53 -35.41 -12.17
N GLY A 250 55.92 -35.05 -11.05
CA GLY A 250 56.63 -34.42 -9.93
C GLY A 250 55.85 -34.52 -8.63
N VAL A 251 55.63 -35.75 -8.16
CA VAL A 251 55.32 -36.04 -6.77
C VAL A 251 56.55 -35.68 -5.94
N GLN A 252 56.43 -34.72 -5.02
CA GLN A 252 57.36 -34.60 -3.90
C GLN A 252 56.63 -34.55 -2.54
N PRO A 253 57.17 -35.23 -1.52
CA PRO A 253 56.56 -35.38 -0.22
C PRO A 253 56.98 -34.29 0.79
N GLY A 254 56.07 -34.03 1.72
CA GLY A 254 56.26 -33.53 3.10
C GLY A 254 57.51 -32.74 3.47
N GLU A 255 57.31 -31.45 3.72
CA GLU A 255 58.08 -30.71 4.72
C GLU A 255 57.24 -30.55 6.00
N TYR A 256 57.63 -31.30 7.03
CA TYR A 256 57.25 -31.05 8.41
C TYR A 256 58.05 -29.85 8.93
N GLY A 257 57.40 -28.70 9.10
CA GLY A 257 57.96 -27.57 9.83
C GLY A 257 57.99 -27.84 11.34
N PRO A 258 59.12 -27.66 12.04
CA PRO A 258 59.22 -27.82 13.48
C PRO A 258 58.81 -26.52 14.14
N ASN A 259 57.50 -26.31 14.33
CA ASN A 259 57.00 -25.34 15.30
C ASN A 259 55.59 -25.77 15.75
N GLY A 260 55.58 -26.60 16.78
CA GLY A 260 54.39 -27.07 17.49
C GLY A 260 53.70 -25.96 18.25
N TYR A 261 52.97 -25.11 17.54
CA TYR A 261 51.85 -24.38 18.11
C TYR A 261 50.57 -25.11 17.71
N LEU A 262 50.05 -25.89 18.67
CA LEU A 262 48.74 -26.50 18.65
C LEU A 262 47.69 -25.39 18.52
N TYR A 263 47.38 -25.01 17.28
CA TYR A 263 46.27 -24.13 16.97
C TYR A 263 44.99 -24.90 17.26
N ASP A 264 44.32 -24.58 18.37
CA ASP A 264 42.95 -25.01 18.62
C ASP A 264 42.10 -24.61 17.40
N PRO A 265 41.57 -25.57 16.61
CA PRO A 265 40.73 -25.25 15.49
C PRO A 265 39.47 -24.59 16.04
N LYS A 266 39.31 -23.28 15.78
CA LYS A 266 38.09 -22.52 16.09
C LYS A 266 36.88 -23.39 15.72
N PRO A 267 35.90 -23.57 16.63
CA PRO A 267 34.79 -24.48 16.41
C PRO A 267 34.12 -24.13 15.09
N GLN A 268 34.22 -25.04 14.12
CA GLN A 268 33.58 -24.90 12.83
C GLN A 268 32.09 -24.69 13.11
N LYS A 269 31.58 -23.50 12.77
CA LYS A 269 30.15 -23.19 12.93
C LYS A 269 29.39 -24.25 12.15
N LYS A 270 28.70 -25.14 12.88
CA LYS A 270 27.86 -26.19 12.30
C LYS A 270 27.03 -25.57 11.18
N PRO A 271 26.99 -26.18 9.98
CA PRO A 271 26.22 -25.65 8.87
C PRO A 271 24.78 -25.45 9.36
N THR A 272 24.33 -24.20 9.39
CA THR A 272 22.96 -23.88 9.75
C THR A 272 22.09 -24.57 8.70
N HIS A 273 21.41 -25.66 9.10
CA HIS A 273 20.47 -26.36 8.23
C HIS A 273 19.55 -25.33 7.58
N THR A 274 19.73 -25.14 6.28
CA THR A 274 18.85 -24.30 5.49
C THR A 274 17.49 -24.98 5.53
N ARG A 275 16.60 -24.45 6.37
CA ARG A 275 15.23 -24.94 6.50
C ARG A 275 14.63 -25.00 5.11
N VAL A 276 14.36 -26.21 4.64
CA VAL A 276 13.66 -26.46 3.39
C VAL A 276 12.32 -25.74 3.52
N LYS A 277 12.09 -24.78 2.62
CA LYS A 277 10.83 -24.04 2.59
C LYS A 277 9.72 -25.04 2.32
N THR A 278 8.68 -25.00 3.13
CA THR A 278 7.48 -25.81 2.87
C THR A 278 6.81 -25.34 1.57
N ASP A 279 6.08 -26.21 0.88
CA ASP A 279 5.36 -25.85 -0.35
C ASP A 279 4.40 -24.66 -0.15
N LYS A 280 3.84 -24.55 1.07
CA LYS A 280 3.02 -23.40 1.49
C LYS A 280 3.82 -22.09 1.46
N GLU A 281 5.07 -22.09 1.93
CA GLU A 281 5.96 -20.93 1.88
C GLU A 281 6.34 -20.58 0.43
N ILE A 282 6.59 -21.59 -0.42
CA ILE A 282 6.89 -21.39 -1.85
C ILE A 282 5.69 -20.76 -2.57
N ARG A 283 4.48 -21.28 -2.36
CA ARG A 283 3.24 -20.74 -2.96
C ARG A 283 2.95 -19.31 -2.47
N GLN A 284 3.17 -19.02 -1.19
CA GLN A 284 3.05 -17.66 -0.67
C GLN A 284 4.08 -16.70 -1.29
N GLU A 285 5.32 -17.16 -1.49
CA GLU A 285 6.36 -16.35 -2.14
C GLU A 285 6.01 -16.05 -3.60
N GLN A 286 5.51 -17.04 -4.35
CA GLN A 286 5.01 -16.85 -5.72
C GLN A 286 3.86 -15.83 -5.75
N MET A 287 2.88 -15.94 -4.83
CA MET A 287 1.78 -14.96 -4.73
C MET A 287 2.27 -13.54 -4.40
N ARG A 288 3.29 -13.41 -3.55
CA ARG A 288 3.92 -12.10 -3.27
C ARG A 288 4.65 -11.54 -4.49
N LYS A 289 5.34 -12.38 -5.26
CA LYS A 289 6.01 -12.01 -6.52
C LYS A 289 4.98 -11.54 -7.54
N TYR A 290 3.93 -12.33 -7.80
CA TYR A 290 2.83 -11.97 -8.70
C TYR A 290 2.15 -10.65 -8.30
N LYS A 291 1.81 -10.46 -7.01
CA LYS A 291 1.23 -9.19 -6.53
C LYS A 291 2.17 -8.00 -6.73
N LYS A 292 3.49 -8.20 -6.59
CA LYS A 292 4.50 -7.15 -6.80
C LYS A 292 4.65 -6.80 -8.27
N GLU A 293 4.61 -7.79 -9.15
CA GLU A 293 4.65 -7.65 -10.60
C GLU A 293 3.42 -6.92 -11.14
N LYS A 294 2.21 -7.36 -10.75
CA LYS A 294 0.95 -6.68 -11.08
C LYS A 294 0.91 -5.21 -10.62
N ARG A 295 1.56 -4.89 -9.50
CA ARG A 295 1.74 -3.49 -9.04
C ARG A 295 2.72 -2.70 -9.91
N ARG A 296 3.75 -3.35 -10.49
CA ARG A 296 4.68 -2.71 -11.44
C ARG A 296 4.01 -2.47 -12.78
N GLU A 297 3.29 -3.45 -13.32
CA GLU A 297 2.50 -3.29 -14.55
C GLU A 297 1.52 -2.14 -14.46
N ARG A 298 0.74 -2.06 -13.38
CA ARG A 298 -0.18 -0.93 -13.14
C ARG A 298 0.55 0.42 -13.10
N LYS A 299 1.76 0.47 -12.55
CA LYS A 299 2.57 1.70 -12.54
C LYS A 299 3.05 2.07 -13.94
N ILE A 300 3.50 1.09 -14.73
CA ILE A 300 3.93 1.31 -16.11
C ILE A 300 2.74 1.79 -16.96
N LYS A 301 1.59 1.10 -16.88
CA LYS A 301 0.37 1.49 -17.58
C LYS A 301 -0.09 2.90 -17.20
N ASN A 302 -0.03 3.26 -15.92
CA ASN A 302 -0.37 4.62 -15.49
C ASN A 302 0.66 5.65 -15.98
N GLN A 303 1.95 5.31 -16.02
CA GLN A 303 2.99 6.19 -16.56
C GLN A 303 2.82 6.42 -18.06
N GLN A 304 2.45 5.38 -18.82
CA GLN A 304 2.13 5.48 -20.26
C GLN A 304 0.93 6.40 -20.48
N LYS A 305 -0.18 6.18 -19.76
CA LYS A 305 -1.36 7.05 -19.80
C LYS A 305 -1.04 8.50 -19.44
N ASP A 306 -0.23 8.73 -18.41
CA ASP A 306 0.21 10.07 -18.02
C ASP A 306 1.10 10.73 -19.08
N ALA A 307 1.88 9.94 -19.83
CA ALA A 307 2.71 10.44 -20.92
C ALA A 307 1.88 10.77 -22.17
N GLU A 308 0.93 9.91 -22.54
CA GLU A 308 -0.04 10.14 -23.61
C GLU A 308 -0.88 11.38 -23.33
N LEU A 309 -1.40 11.54 -22.12
CA LEU A 309 -2.18 12.72 -21.74
C LEU A 309 -1.35 14.01 -21.84
N LYS A 310 -0.06 13.96 -21.48
CA LYS A 310 0.85 15.10 -21.65
C LYS A 310 1.13 15.42 -23.12
N ARG A 311 1.25 14.40 -23.98
CA ARG A 311 1.40 14.58 -25.43
C ARG A 311 0.14 15.24 -26.00
N PHE A 312 -1.03 14.70 -25.69
CA PHE A 312 -2.31 15.26 -26.10
C PHE A 312 -2.49 16.73 -25.68
N HIS A 313 -2.15 17.07 -24.43
CA HIS A 313 -2.20 18.47 -23.97
C HIS A 313 -1.19 19.38 -24.67
N ARG A 314 -0.01 18.87 -25.04
CA ARG A 314 0.98 19.63 -25.82
C ARG A 314 0.48 19.88 -27.23
N GLU A 315 -0.02 18.86 -27.91
CA GLU A 315 -0.59 18.97 -29.25
C GLU A 315 -1.77 19.93 -29.30
N ARG A 316 -2.69 19.86 -28.32
CA ARG A 316 -3.80 20.81 -28.22
C ARG A 316 -3.32 22.26 -28.02
N LYS A 317 -2.25 22.47 -27.26
CA LYS A 317 -1.66 23.80 -27.07
C LYS A 317 -0.92 24.31 -28.31
N GLN A 318 -0.15 23.45 -28.98
CA GLN A 318 0.49 23.76 -30.25
C GLN A 318 -0.56 24.22 -31.27
N LYS A 319 -1.66 23.46 -31.41
CA LYS A 319 -2.79 23.83 -32.27
C LYS A 319 -3.40 25.18 -31.90
N ALA A 320 -3.63 25.44 -30.60
CA ALA A 320 -4.17 26.72 -30.15
C ALA A 320 -3.22 27.90 -30.42
N ILE A 321 -1.90 27.73 -30.27
CA ILE A 321 -0.91 28.76 -30.61
C ILE A 321 -0.86 29.01 -32.11
N LEU A 322 -0.88 27.95 -32.92
CA LEU A 322 -0.95 28.02 -34.38
C LEU A 322 -2.21 28.77 -34.84
N GLU A 323 -3.36 28.45 -34.25
CA GLU A 323 -4.63 29.10 -34.56
C GLU A 323 -4.63 30.59 -34.20
N LYS A 324 -4.06 30.94 -33.03
CA LYS A 324 -3.85 32.35 -32.66
C LYS A 324 -2.90 33.08 -33.60
N LEU A 325 -1.76 32.48 -33.95
CA LEU A 325 -0.81 33.05 -34.91
C LEU A 325 -1.45 33.28 -36.28
N LYS A 326 -2.29 32.34 -36.73
CA LYS A 326 -3.03 32.46 -37.99
C LYS A 326 -4.04 33.62 -37.97
N GLN A 327 -4.64 33.90 -36.82
CA GLN A 327 -5.58 35.01 -36.64
C GLN A 327 -4.88 36.37 -36.47
N GLU A 328 -3.76 36.41 -35.76
CA GLU A 328 -3.04 37.65 -35.44
C GLU A 328 -2.14 38.12 -36.59
N ASP A 329 -1.30 37.23 -37.16
CA ASP A 329 -0.28 37.57 -38.15
C ASP A 329 -0.14 36.44 -39.22
N PRO A 330 -0.92 36.44 -40.32
CA PRO A 330 -0.89 35.34 -41.29
C PRO A 330 0.45 35.17 -42.01
N GLU A 331 1.19 36.25 -42.25
CA GLU A 331 2.55 36.20 -42.84
C GLU A 331 3.54 35.53 -41.89
N LYS A 332 3.43 35.82 -40.60
CA LYS A 332 4.27 35.22 -39.57
C LYS A 332 3.96 33.75 -39.40
N TYR A 333 2.68 33.37 -39.47
CA TYR A 333 2.25 31.98 -39.46
C TYR A 333 2.91 31.16 -40.58
N ALA A 334 2.99 31.69 -41.80
CA ALA A 334 3.62 31.01 -42.94
C ALA A 334 5.12 30.72 -42.71
N ASN A 335 5.81 31.58 -41.96
CA ASN A 335 7.25 31.47 -41.71
C ASN A 335 7.62 30.84 -40.36
N THR A 336 6.64 30.51 -39.49
CA THR A 336 6.95 29.99 -38.16
C THR A 336 7.30 28.49 -38.23
N SER A 337 8.52 28.13 -37.84
CA SER A 337 8.94 26.72 -37.74
C SER A 337 8.19 26.01 -36.60
N TYR A 338 7.99 24.70 -36.76
CA TYR A 338 7.43 23.85 -35.71
C TYR A 338 8.27 23.89 -34.41
N GLU A 339 9.58 24.08 -34.54
CA GLU A 339 10.50 24.18 -33.41
C GLU A 339 10.24 25.44 -32.56
N ASP A 340 9.93 26.57 -33.20
CA ASP A 340 9.59 27.82 -32.51
C ASP A 340 8.29 27.70 -31.73
N ILE A 341 7.32 26.96 -32.29
CA ILE A 341 6.05 26.64 -31.62
C ILE A 341 6.31 25.74 -30.41
N ASP A 342 7.23 24.78 -30.51
CA ASP A 342 7.63 23.93 -29.39
C ASP A 342 8.30 24.69 -28.26
N VAL A 343 9.14 25.67 -28.57
CA VAL A 343 9.75 26.54 -27.55
C VAL A 343 8.69 27.38 -26.85
N LYS A 344 7.78 28.02 -27.60
CA LYS A 344 6.68 28.83 -27.06
C LYS A 344 5.71 28.00 -26.20
N THR A 345 5.29 26.82 -26.69
CA THR A 345 4.39 25.93 -25.94
C THR A 345 5.01 25.47 -24.62
N ASN A 346 6.31 25.13 -24.61
CA ASN A 346 7.00 24.75 -23.40
C ASN A 346 7.14 25.92 -22.41
N ALA A 347 7.31 27.15 -22.89
CA ALA A 347 7.32 28.34 -22.05
C ALA A 347 5.95 28.59 -21.39
N GLU A 348 4.86 28.52 -22.16
CA GLU A 348 3.49 28.64 -21.62
C GLU A 348 3.16 27.51 -20.63
N ILE A 349 3.53 26.26 -20.92
CA ILE A 349 3.37 25.14 -19.98
C ILE A 349 4.12 25.39 -18.67
N LYS A 350 5.31 26.02 -18.71
CA LYS A 350 6.04 26.40 -17.50
C LYS A 350 5.34 27.52 -16.74
N ALA A 351 4.78 28.51 -17.44
CA ALA A 351 4.00 29.59 -16.83
C ALA A 351 2.75 29.05 -16.13
N ASP A 352 1.95 28.21 -16.80
CA ASP A 352 0.76 27.57 -16.22
C ASP A 352 1.09 26.72 -15.01
N LYS A 353 2.20 25.96 -15.05
CA LYS A 353 2.66 25.18 -13.90
C LYS A 353 3.00 26.06 -12.69
N LYS A 354 3.50 27.28 -12.93
CA LYS A 354 3.77 28.25 -11.87
C LYS A 354 2.46 28.77 -11.28
N VAL A 355 1.52 29.19 -12.13
CA VAL A 355 0.18 29.63 -11.71
C VAL A 355 -0.53 28.55 -10.91
N ALA A 356 -0.64 27.32 -11.45
CA ALA A 356 -1.26 26.19 -10.76
C ALA A 356 -0.57 25.83 -9.43
N ARG A 357 0.76 26.02 -9.33
CA ARG A 357 1.49 25.81 -8.07
C ARG A 357 1.11 26.86 -7.03
N ASP A 358 0.95 28.10 -7.44
CA ASP A 358 0.59 29.21 -6.54
C ASP A 358 -0.88 29.13 -6.13
N GLU A 359 -1.80 28.80 -7.05
CA GLU A 359 -3.19 28.45 -6.72
C GLU A 359 -3.29 27.29 -5.73
N ARG A 360 -2.50 26.23 -5.91
CA ARG A 360 -2.49 25.10 -4.97
C ARG A 360 -1.99 25.52 -3.58
N LYS A 361 -1.05 26.48 -3.49
CA LYS A 361 -0.63 27.04 -2.20
C LYS A 361 -1.77 27.85 -1.56
N GLU A 362 -2.48 28.66 -2.33
CA GLU A 362 -3.62 29.43 -1.85
C GLU A 362 -4.78 28.52 -1.41
N GLN A 363 -5.16 27.51 -2.19
CA GLN A 363 -6.14 26.50 -1.78
C GLN A 363 -5.72 25.77 -0.50
N LYS A 364 -4.43 25.45 -0.34
CA LYS A 364 -3.92 24.85 0.89
C LYS A 364 -4.02 25.79 2.09
N LYS A 365 -3.72 27.08 1.90
CA LYS A 365 -3.91 28.12 2.93
C LYS A 365 -5.39 28.27 3.29
N LEU A 366 -6.27 28.31 2.31
CA LEU A 366 -7.72 28.41 2.50
C LEU A 366 -8.26 27.19 3.27
N ARG A 367 -7.87 25.97 2.88
CA ARG A 367 -8.22 24.74 3.59
C ARG A 367 -7.73 24.77 5.03
N HIS A 368 -6.52 25.26 5.28
CA HIS A 368 -5.99 25.40 6.64
C HIS A 368 -6.78 26.44 7.45
N ARG A 369 -7.18 27.57 6.85
CA ARG A 369 -8.06 28.56 7.49
C ARG A 369 -9.43 27.98 7.83
N MET A 370 -10.03 27.22 6.92
CA MET A 370 -11.30 26.52 7.12
C MET A 370 -11.21 25.50 8.27
N LEU A 371 -10.18 24.65 8.27
CA LEU A 371 -9.96 23.68 9.35
C LEU A 371 -9.70 24.37 10.70
N ALA A 372 -9.00 25.51 10.70
CA ALA A 372 -8.78 26.30 11.91
C ALA A 372 -10.09 26.91 12.44
N ARG A 373 -10.98 27.39 11.56
CA ARG A 373 -12.32 27.87 11.92
C ARG A 373 -13.17 26.75 12.50
N GLN A 374 -13.22 25.60 11.83
CA GLN A 374 -13.95 24.43 12.31
C GLN A 374 -13.41 23.94 13.66
N LYS A 375 -12.09 23.91 13.84
CA LYS A 375 -11.49 23.56 15.14
C LYS A 375 -11.91 24.54 16.23
N LYS A 376 -11.97 25.84 15.96
CA LYS A 376 -12.45 26.84 16.92
C LYS A 376 -13.92 26.65 17.28
N GLN A 377 -14.77 26.35 16.29
CA GLN A 377 -16.19 26.05 16.51
C GLN A 377 -16.37 24.80 17.37
N ASN A 378 -15.65 23.71 17.05
CA ASN A 378 -15.67 22.50 17.85
C ASN A 378 -15.11 22.73 19.25
N GLU A 379 -14.07 23.56 19.41
CA GLU A 379 -13.52 23.89 20.73
C GLU A 379 -14.49 24.74 21.56
N ALA A 380 -15.29 25.60 20.92
CA ALA A 380 -16.36 26.33 21.60
C ALA A 380 -17.48 25.37 22.04
N GLN A 381 -17.96 24.51 21.14
CA GLN A 381 -18.96 23.48 21.46
C GLN A 381 -18.49 22.56 22.58
N LEU A 382 -17.23 22.11 22.54
CA LEU A 382 -16.68 21.25 23.57
C LEU A 382 -16.57 21.96 24.94
N LYS A 383 -16.38 23.29 24.96
CA LYS A 383 -16.40 24.04 26.23
C LYS A 383 -17.80 24.10 26.80
N ASP A 384 -18.81 24.31 25.95
CA ASP A 384 -20.21 24.35 26.37
C ASP A 384 -20.66 22.96 26.86
N ASP A 385 -20.29 21.89 26.13
CA ASP A 385 -20.55 20.50 26.49
C ASP A 385 -19.82 20.07 27.77
N VAL A 386 -18.58 20.51 27.98
CA VAL A 386 -17.84 20.21 29.23
C VAL A 386 -18.51 20.87 30.43
N ILE A 387 -19.03 22.10 30.28
CA ILE A 387 -19.76 22.77 31.37
C ILE A 387 -21.05 22.01 31.73
N HIS A 388 -21.74 21.40 30.75
CA HIS A 388 -22.97 20.63 30.99
C HIS A 388 -22.72 19.15 31.33
N GLY A 389 -21.55 18.60 30.96
CA GLY A 389 -21.19 17.19 31.13
C GLY A 389 -20.54 16.87 32.48
N MET A 390 -19.98 17.85 33.18
CA MET A 390 -19.33 17.63 34.48
C MET A 390 -20.28 17.06 35.55
N ASP A 391 -21.58 17.39 35.48
CA ASP A 391 -22.58 16.89 36.43
C ASP A 391 -23.02 15.45 36.13
N VAL A 392 -23.02 15.04 34.86
CA VAL A 392 -23.35 13.67 34.44
C VAL A 392 -22.15 12.73 34.64
N GLU A 393 -20.93 13.18 34.33
CA GLU A 393 -19.70 12.40 34.56
C GLU A 393 -19.45 12.14 36.05
N ALA A 394 -19.83 13.07 36.95
CA ALA A 394 -19.71 12.84 38.39
C ALA A 394 -20.59 11.68 38.87
N ALA A 395 -21.83 11.57 38.36
CA ALA A 395 -22.74 10.48 38.66
C ALA A 395 -22.24 9.14 38.08
N ASP A 396 -21.74 9.15 36.84
CA ASP A 396 -21.19 7.95 36.20
C ASP A 396 -19.87 7.49 36.83
N LEU A 397 -19.00 8.42 37.25
CA LEU A 397 -17.79 8.11 38.00
C LEU A 397 -18.12 7.50 39.36
N SER A 398 -19.16 7.99 40.04
CA SER A 398 -19.65 7.41 41.30
C SER A 398 -20.13 5.98 41.10
N ASN A 399 -20.98 5.74 40.09
CA ASN A 399 -21.48 4.41 39.74
C ASN A 399 -20.35 3.45 39.32
N ARG A 400 -19.36 3.95 38.57
CA ARG A 400 -18.19 3.17 38.15
C ARG A 400 -17.26 2.83 39.31
N LYS A 401 -17.07 3.76 40.27
CA LYS A 401 -16.34 3.51 41.52
C LYS A 401 -17.04 2.45 42.35
N ARG A 402 -18.37 2.52 42.50
CA ARG A 402 -19.17 1.53 43.21
C ARG A 402 -19.03 0.13 42.59
N ARG A 403 -19.23 0.00 41.28
CA ARG A 403 -19.05 -1.29 40.56
C ARG A 403 -17.61 -1.82 40.64
N MET A 404 -16.60 -0.95 40.68
CA MET A 404 -15.21 -1.36 40.88
C MET A 404 -14.96 -1.85 42.31
N ALA A 405 -15.53 -1.19 43.32
CA ALA A 405 -15.44 -1.62 44.71
C ALA A 405 -16.08 -2.99 44.90
N GLU A 406 -17.29 -3.21 44.37
CA GLU A 406 -17.99 -4.50 44.39
C GLU A 406 -17.16 -5.61 43.71
N ARG A 407 -16.54 -5.32 42.55
CA ARG A 407 -15.65 -6.28 41.87
C ARG A 407 -14.37 -6.58 42.64
N LEU A 408 -13.83 -5.62 43.38
CA LEU A 408 -12.65 -5.82 44.23
C LEU A 408 -13.00 -6.69 45.44
N GLN A 409 -14.15 -6.43 46.07
CA GLN A 409 -14.67 -7.22 47.18
C GLN A 409 -14.88 -8.69 46.76
N ALA A 410 -15.61 -8.92 45.65
CA ALA A 410 -15.81 -10.26 45.10
C ALA A 410 -14.52 -10.97 44.64
N ARG A 411 -13.44 -10.22 44.42
CA ARG A 411 -12.12 -10.79 44.08
C ARG A 411 -11.32 -11.14 45.34
N LEU A 412 -11.42 -10.33 46.39
CA LEU A 412 -10.82 -10.60 47.69
C LEU A 412 -11.43 -11.85 48.31
N GLU A 413 -12.76 -11.98 48.28
CA GLU A 413 -13.49 -13.19 48.73
C GLU A 413 -12.99 -14.45 48.03
N ARG A 414 -12.80 -14.41 46.70
CA ARG A 414 -12.23 -15.53 45.93
C ARG A 414 -10.79 -15.87 46.29
N VAL A 415 -9.96 -14.88 46.63
CA VAL A 415 -8.56 -15.12 47.04
C VAL A 415 -8.51 -15.74 48.43
N VAL A 416 -9.32 -15.25 49.37
CA VAL A 416 -9.45 -15.80 50.73
C VAL A 416 -9.94 -17.25 50.67
N ALA A 417 -10.99 -17.52 49.88
CA ALA A 417 -11.51 -18.87 49.67
C ALA A 417 -10.45 -19.82 49.06
N LYS A 418 -9.64 -19.34 48.11
CA LYS A 418 -8.63 -20.16 47.43
C LYS A 418 -7.40 -20.47 48.27
N LYS A 419 -7.06 -19.63 49.26
CA LYS A 419 -5.85 -19.81 50.10
C LYS A 419 -6.12 -20.52 51.43
N GLY A 420 -7.32 -21.08 51.65
CA GLY A 420 -7.55 -22.04 52.73
C GLY A 420 -7.50 -21.47 54.15
N GLY A 421 -8.02 -20.24 54.36
CA GLY A 421 -8.31 -19.70 55.70
C GLY A 421 -7.13 -19.17 56.52
N GLY A 422 -5.88 -19.31 56.06
CA GLY A 422 -4.68 -18.90 56.81
C GLY A 422 -4.16 -17.49 56.53
N ILE A 423 -4.79 -16.72 55.64
CA ILE A 423 -4.30 -15.39 55.22
C ILE A 423 -5.33 -14.34 55.56
N THR A 424 -4.88 -13.29 56.24
CA THR A 424 -5.75 -12.19 56.64
C THR A 424 -6.22 -11.41 55.40
N PHE A 425 -7.39 -10.79 55.48
CA PHE A 425 -7.91 -9.97 54.38
C PHE A 425 -6.96 -8.83 53.99
N GLU A 426 -6.23 -8.28 54.96
CA GLU A 426 -5.23 -7.22 54.75
C GLU A 426 -4.03 -7.71 53.93
N GLU A 427 -3.49 -8.90 54.24
CA GLU A 427 -2.40 -9.50 53.47
C GLU A 427 -2.83 -9.84 52.03
N ALA A 428 -4.07 -10.29 51.85
CA ALA A 428 -4.63 -10.54 50.52
C ALA A 428 -4.81 -9.24 49.72
N ALA A 429 -5.18 -8.13 50.38
CA ALA A 429 -5.28 -6.82 49.76
C ALA A 429 -3.90 -6.29 49.33
N GLN A 430 -2.89 -6.39 50.20
CA GLN A 430 -1.51 -5.99 49.90
C GLN A 430 -0.93 -6.76 48.70
N ASP A 431 -1.09 -8.09 48.63
CA ASP A 431 -0.64 -8.90 47.49
C ASP A 431 -1.30 -8.48 46.16
N ILE A 432 -2.57 -8.07 46.18
CA ILE A 432 -3.26 -7.55 44.99
C ILE A 432 -2.72 -6.19 44.58
N GLU A 433 -2.45 -5.30 45.54
CA GLU A 433 -1.86 -3.98 45.29
C GLU A 433 -0.44 -4.09 44.72
N ASP A 434 0.40 -4.96 45.28
CA ASP A 434 1.75 -5.22 44.79
C ASP A 434 1.73 -5.77 43.37
N LYS A 435 0.87 -6.74 43.08
CA LYS A 435 0.67 -7.24 41.70
C LYS A 435 0.19 -6.15 40.75
N ARG A 436 -0.66 -5.22 41.21
CA ARG A 436 -1.14 -4.09 40.41
C ARG A 436 -0.01 -3.09 40.14
N LEU A 437 0.83 -2.80 41.14
CA LEU A 437 2.01 -1.95 41.01
C LEU A 437 3.04 -2.57 40.06
N GLN A 438 3.35 -3.86 40.21
CA GLN A 438 4.24 -4.57 39.29
C GLN A 438 3.72 -4.53 37.84
N ARG A 439 2.42 -4.78 37.62
CA ARG A 439 1.81 -4.66 36.27
C ARG A 439 1.88 -3.23 35.73
N LYS A 440 1.69 -2.22 36.57
CA LYS A 440 1.81 -0.80 36.20
C LYS A 440 3.25 -0.46 35.80
N GLU A 441 4.22 -0.93 36.57
CA GLU A 441 5.64 -0.77 36.27
C GLU A 441 6.04 -1.48 34.97
N GLN A 442 5.60 -2.72 34.75
CA GLN A 442 5.82 -3.43 33.49
C GLN A 442 5.22 -2.69 32.29
N ARG A 443 4.04 -2.08 32.44
CA ARG A 443 3.42 -1.24 31.39
C ARG A 443 4.25 0.02 31.12
N LEU A 444 4.80 0.66 32.16
CA LEU A 444 5.69 1.81 32.02
C LEU A 444 6.99 1.43 31.31
N ARG A 445 7.67 0.35 31.75
CA ARG A 445 8.87 -0.19 31.09
C ARG A 445 8.61 -0.52 29.61
N LYS A 446 7.46 -1.13 29.28
CA LYS A 446 7.05 -1.38 27.87
C LYS A 446 6.84 -0.08 27.09
N LYS A 447 6.21 0.94 27.69
CA LYS A 447 6.03 2.26 27.07
C LYS A 447 7.37 2.95 26.83
N GLU A 448 8.28 2.92 27.79
CA GLU A 448 9.63 3.48 27.69
C GLU A 448 10.45 2.78 26.60
N LYS A 449 10.47 1.45 26.58
CA LYS A 449 11.12 0.66 25.52
C LYS A 449 10.58 1.04 24.14
N LYS A 450 9.26 1.13 23.99
CA LYS A 450 8.62 1.57 22.73
C LYS A 450 8.97 3.01 22.35
N GLN A 451 9.15 3.90 23.34
CA GLN A 451 9.62 5.26 23.09
C GLN A 451 11.10 5.29 22.66
N GLN A 452 11.96 4.47 23.28
CA GLN A 452 13.37 4.31 22.90
C GLN A 452 13.48 3.76 21.46
N GLU A 453 12.77 2.68 21.12
CA GLU A 453 12.72 2.13 19.76
C GLU A 453 12.27 3.18 18.72
N ARG A 454 11.28 4.02 19.08
CA ARG A 454 10.83 5.13 18.22
C ARG A 454 11.90 6.21 18.07
N LYS A 455 12.65 6.54 19.13
CA LYS A 455 13.76 7.50 19.08
C LYS A 455 14.90 6.96 18.22
N GLU A 456 15.28 5.69 18.40
CA GLU A 456 16.29 5.02 17.58
C GLU A 456 15.89 4.94 16.10
N LEU A 457 14.64 4.58 15.81
CA LEU A 457 14.16 4.52 14.42
C LEU A 457 14.19 5.91 13.77
N LYS A 458 13.87 6.97 14.52
CA LYS A 458 14.00 8.36 14.05
C LYS A 458 15.46 8.73 13.82
N ALA A 459 16.37 8.34 14.71
CA ALA A 459 17.81 8.57 14.56
C ALA A 459 18.37 7.86 13.32
N LYS A 460 18.04 6.57 13.12
CA LYS A 460 18.43 5.78 11.92
C LYS A 460 17.90 6.42 10.62
N ARG A 461 16.65 6.88 10.61
CA ARG A 461 16.08 7.60 9.46
C ARG A 461 16.79 8.93 9.20
N SER A 462 17.14 9.67 10.25
CA SER A 462 17.88 10.93 10.16
C SER A 462 19.30 10.71 9.60
N GLN A 463 20.02 9.69 10.09
CA GLN A 463 21.34 9.31 9.59
C GLN A 463 21.31 8.95 8.11
N LYS A 464 20.39 8.07 7.71
CA LYS A 464 20.21 7.69 6.29
C LYS A 464 19.88 8.89 5.40
N TRP A 465 19.08 9.82 5.90
CA TRP A 465 18.78 11.06 5.17
C TRP A 465 20.02 11.95 5.04
N ALA A 466 20.82 12.09 6.10
CA ALA A 466 22.07 12.84 6.05
C ALA A 466 23.10 12.21 5.09
N GLU A 467 23.23 10.89 5.05
CA GLU A 467 24.05 10.18 4.06
C GLU A 467 23.59 10.44 2.62
N GLN A 468 22.28 10.45 2.38
CA GLN A 468 21.74 10.79 1.06
C GLN A 468 22.05 12.23 0.67
N GLN A 469 22.00 13.17 1.61
CA GLN A 469 22.43 14.55 1.35
C GLN A 469 23.92 14.63 1.02
N LYS A 470 24.79 13.94 1.78
CA LYS A 470 26.24 13.87 1.50
C LYS A 470 26.53 13.29 0.12
N LYS A 471 25.84 12.20 -0.27
CA LYS A 471 25.96 11.62 -1.62
C LYS A 471 25.54 12.60 -2.70
N LYS A 472 24.46 13.35 -2.47
CA LYS A 472 23.99 14.37 -3.41
C LYS A 472 24.97 15.53 -3.54
N THR A 473 25.55 16.02 -2.44
CA THR A 473 26.55 17.08 -2.48
C THR A 473 27.85 16.62 -3.14
N ASN A 474 28.29 15.38 -2.89
CA ASN A 474 29.47 14.82 -3.57
C ASN A 474 29.23 14.68 -5.07
N TRP A 475 28.04 14.21 -5.47
CA TRP A 475 27.67 14.15 -6.89
C TRP A 475 27.62 15.54 -7.54
N GLN A 476 27.16 16.56 -6.82
CA GLN A 476 27.18 17.95 -7.32
C GLN A 476 28.60 18.49 -7.45
N LYS A 477 29.48 18.23 -6.46
CA LYS A 477 30.90 18.60 -6.52
C LYS A 477 31.60 17.91 -7.70
N GLU A 478 31.43 16.60 -7.84
CA GLU A 478 31.98 15.84 -8.96
C GLU A 478 31.50 16.41 -10.30
N LYS A 479 30.23 16.80 -10.39
CA LYS A 479 29.68 17.45 -11.58
C LYS A 479 30.32 18.83 -11.84
N GLU A 480 30.51 19.64 -10.81
CA GLU A 480 31.16 20.95 -10.92
C GLU A 480 32.64 20.82 -11.30
N ASP A 481 33.35 19.86 -10.70
CA ASP A 481 34.75 19.57 -11.02
C ASP A 481 34.89 19.06 -12.46
N ARG A 482 33.95 18.23 -12.94
CA ARG A 482 33.87 17.84 -14.36
C ARG A 482 33.67 19.05 -15.28
N LEU A 483 32.78 19.98 -14.92
CA LEU A 483 32.54 21.19 -15.70
C LEU A 483 33.76 22.11 -15.71
N LYS A 484 34.47 22.23 -14.57
CA LYS A 484 35.72 23.00 -14.48
C LYS A 484 36.85 22.37 -15.28
N ALA A 485 37.01 21.05 -15.23
CA ALA A 485 38.00 20.33 -16.03
C ALA A 485 37.74 20.49 -17.54
N ALA A 486 36.47 20.41 -17.95
CA ALA A 486 36.07 20.68 -19.33
C ALA A 486 36.36 22.13 -19.75
N ALA A 487 36.13 23.10 -18.87
CA ALA A 487 36.46 24.51 -19.14
C ALA A 487 37.97 24.79 -19.18
N ALA A 488 38.78 23.99 -18.48
CA ALA A 488 40.24 24.10 -18.46
C ALA A 488 40.92 23.46 -19.68
N GLY A 489 40.15 22.94 -20.65
CA GLY A 489 40.71 22.32 -21.86
C GLY A 489 41.47 21.02 -21.59
N VAL A 490 41.31 20.39 -20.42
CA VAL A 490 41.90 19.08 -20.15
C VAL A 490 41.19 18.05 -21.05
N PRO A 491 41.89 17.42 -22.02
CA PRO A 491 41.27 16.45 -22.90
C PRO A 491 40.72 15.31 -22.06
N TYR A 492 39.40 15.11 -22.17
CA TYR A 492 38.69 14.04 -21.48
C TYR A 492 39.16 12.71 -22.07
N ASP A 493 39.88 11.91 -21.30
CA ASP A 493 40.25 10.54 -21.69
C ASP A 493 39.06 9.60 -21.37
N PRO A 494 38.28 9.16 -22.38
CA PRO A 494 37.12 8.31 -22.16
C PRO A 494 37.48 6.92 -21.61
N ALA A 495 38.76 6.53 -21.61
CA ALA A 495 39.22 5.24 -21.09
C ALA A 495 39.14 5.13 -19.55
N MET A 496 39.17 6.24 -18.81
CA MET A 496 39.22 6.24 -17.35
C MET A 496 37.84 6.07 -16.66
N THR A 497 36.73 6.20 -17.38
CA THR A 497 35.39 5.99 -16.81
C THR A 497 34.79 4.69 -17.32
N GLY A 498 35.10 3.58 -16.65
CA GLY A 498 34.56 2.23 -16.92
C GLY A 498 33.04 2.04 -16.74
N LEU A 499 32.25 3.11 -16.89
CA LEU A 499 30.79 3.12 -16.78
C LEU A 499 30.22 4.00 -17.90
N ASN A 500 29.65 3.32 -18.92
CA ASN A 500 28.79 3.82 -20.00
C ASN A 500 29.40 3.92 -21.40
N ALA A 501 29.92 2.81 -21.91
CA ALA A 501 29.75 2.49 -23.33
C ALA A 501 28.50 1.59 -23.51
N ILE A 502 27.32 2.11 -23.18
CA ILE A 502 26.07 1.55 -23.73
C ILE A 502 25.90 2.25 -25.07
N ALA A 503 26.63 1.72 -26.05
CA ALA A 503 26.59 2.17 -27.42
C ALA A 503 25.15 2.10 -27.93
N PHE A 504 24.69 3.24 -28.45
CA PHE A 504 23.51 3.40 -29.28
C PHE A 504 23.75 2.58 -30.56
N LYS A 505 23.48 1.27 -30.49
CA LYS A 505 23.62 0.37 -31.63
C LYS A 505 22.39 0.56 -32.51
N GLY A 506 22.62 1.30 -33.60
CA GLY A 506 21.62 1.66 -34.60
C GLY A 506 20.85 0.47 -35.14
N LEU A 507 19.59 0.76 -35.41
CA LEU A 507 18.67 0.01 -36.26
C LEU A 507 19.27 -0.13 -37.67
N GLY A 508 19.17 -1.32 -38.27
CA GLY A 508 19.44 -1.52 -39.69
C GLY A 508 20.54 -2.55 -39.97
N GLY A 509 20.27 -3.82 -39.67
CA GLY A 509 21.12 -4.92 -40.12
C GLY A 509 20.54 -6.24 -39.64
N GLN A 510 19.95 -7.00 -40.56
CA GLN A 510 19.52 -8.37 -40.31
C GLN A 510 20.71 -9.14 -39.74
N ARG A 511 20.58 -9.63 -38.51
CA ARG A 511 21.59 -10.49 -37.92
C ARG A 511 21.36 -11.91 -38.43
N PRO A 512 22.38 -12.58 -39.01
CA PRO A 512 22.29 -14.01 -39.27
C PRO A 512 22.02 -14.74 -37.95
N LEU A 513 21.15 -15.73 -38.01
CA LEU A 513 20.81 -16.63 -36.90
C LEU A 513 22.10 -17.17 -36.26
N PRO A 514 22.28 -17.04 -34.94
CA PRO A 514 23.47 -17.54 -34.28
C PRO A 514 23.45 -19.07 -34.29
N GLU A 515 24.44 -19.66 -34.97
CA GLU A 515 24.76 -21.08 -34.81
C GLU A 515 24.99 -21.40 -33.33
N PHE A 516 24.26 -22.38 -32.83
CA PHE A 516 24.25 -22.79 -31.44
C PHE A 516 25.54 -23.59 -31.13
N LYS A 517 26.64 -22.88 -30.89
CA LYS A 517 27.87 -23.50 -30.35
C LYS A 517 27.62 -23.90 -28.89
N PRO A 518 27.85 -25.17 -28.50
CA PRO A 518 27.77 -25.56 -27.09
C PRO A 518 28.76 -24.72 -26.27
N PRO A 519 28.37 -24.29 -25.06
CA PRO A 519 29.19 -23.41 -24.24
C PRO A 519 30.48 -24.13 -23.83
N SER A 520 31.60 -23.78 -24.44
CA SER A 520 32.91 -24.23 -24.00
C SER A 520 33.18 -23.70 -22.58
N LEU A 521 33.60 -24.60 -21.69
CA LEU A 521 33.83 -24.32 -20.26
C LEU A 521 34.87 -23.21 -20.01
N GLU A 522 35.71 -22.89 -20.99
CA GLU A 522 36.79 -21.91 -20.90
C GLU A 522 36.32 -20.45 -20.67
N ILE A 523 35.07 -20.12 -21.04
CA ILE A 523 34.52 -18.76 -20.88
C ILE A 523 34.30 -18.38 -19.40
N GLY A 524 34.29 -19.36 -18.49
CA GLY A 524 34.02 -19.16 -17.06
C GLY A 524 35.12 -18.43 -16.29
N MET A 525 36.40 -18.70 -16.60
CA MET A 525 37.53 -18.27 -15.76
C MET A 525 37.88 -16.79 -15.93
N SER A 526 37.92 -16.29 -17.16
CA SER A 526 38.22 -14.88 -17.45
C SER A 526 37.16 -13.94 -16.84
N LYS A 527 35.89 -14.37 -16.80
CA LYS A 527 34.82 -13.61 -16.15
C LYS A 527 34.96 -13.58 -14.62
N LEU A 528 35.56 -14.57 -13.98
CA LEU A 528 35.78 -14.59 -12.53
C LEU A 528 36.91 -13.67 -12.08
N GLN A 529 37.95 -13.49 -12.90
CA GLN A 529 39.10 -12.63 -12.59
C GLN A 529 38.72 -11.13 -12.55
N GLY A 530 37.75 -10.70 -13.36
CA GLY A 530 37.25 -9.31 -13.36
C GLY A 530 36.23 -8.96 -12.28
N LEU A 531 35.84 -9.89 -11.40
CA LEU A 531 34.90 -9.62 -10.31
C LEU A 531 35.63 -9.04 -9.09
N ALA A 532 35.12 -7.94 -8.55
CA ALA A 532 35.54 -7.42 -7.25
C ALA A 532 35.52 -8.52 -6.18
N GLU A 533 36.52 -8.54 -5.29
CA GLU A 533 36.74 -9.62 -4.32
C GLU A 533 35.52 -9.96 -3.47
N ASP A 534 34.75 -8.95 -3.03
CA ASP A 534 33.51 -9.16 -2.27
C ASP A 534 32.48 -9.97 -3.05
N LYS A 535 32.39 -9.77 -4.36
CA LYS A 535 31.48 -10.53 -5.23
C LYS A 535 32.00 -11.94 -5.48
N ARG A 536 33.32 -12.12 -5.59
CA ARG A 536 33.95 -13.44 -5.72
C ARG A 536 33.69 -14.28 -4.46
N LYS A 537 33.89 -13.71 -3.27
CA LYS A 537 33.54 -14.34 -1.97
C LYS A 537 32.06 -14.70 -1.88
N GLN A 538 31.15 -13.84 -2.36
CA GLN A 538 29.72 -14.15 -2.42
C GLN A 538 29.39 -15.29 -3.41
N TYR A 539 30.13 -15.40 -4.52
CA TYR A 539 29.92 -16.46 -5.49
C TYR A 539 30.46 -17.79 -4.95
N GLU A 540 31.60 -17.77 -4.28
CA GLU A 540 32.18 -18.94 -3.60
C GLU A 540 31.25 -19.47 -2.50
N ALA A 541 30.69 -18.59 -1.66
CA ALA A 541 29.75 -19.00 -0.63
C ALA A 541 28.50 -19.68 -1.22
N ARG A 542 27.97 -19.16 -2.33
CA ARG A 542 26.79 -19.73 -3.00
C ARG A 542 27.10 -20.96 -3.84
N ALA A 543 28.32 -21.09 -4.35
CA ALA A 543 28.79 -22.28 -5.03
C ALA A 543 28.93 -23.44 -4.02
N LYS A 544 29.55 -23.17 -2.86
CA LYS A 544 29.64 -24.10 -1.72
C LYS A 544 28.26 -24.51 -1.20
N GLU A 545 27.34 -23.56 -1.02
CA GLU A 545 25.95 -23.85 -0.60
C GLU A 545 25.21 -24.78 -1.58
N LYS A 546 25.59 -24.77 -2.86
CA LYS A 546 24.98 -25.58 -3.91
C LYS A 546 25.75 -26.86 -4.25
N GLY A 547 26.88 -27.12 -3.60
CA GLY A 547 27.74 -28.27 -3.91
C GLY A 547 28.28 -28.28 -5.35
N ILE A 548 28.46 -27.11 -5.98
CA ILE A 548 29.04 -27.00 -7.33
C ILE A 548 30.31 -26.15 -7.29
N SER A 549 31.23 -26.37 -8.24
CA SER A 549 32.44 -25.56 -8.36
C SER A 549 32.11 -24.09 -8.62
N LEU A 550 33.02 -23.19 -8.20
CA LEU A 550 32.87 -21.75 -8.43
C LEU A 550 32.68 -21.43 -9.93
N GLU A 551 33.39 -22.15 -10.78
CA GLU A 551 33.35 -22.05 -12.24
C GLU A 551 32.00 -22.47 -12.80
N ALA A 552 31.48 -23.64 -12.39
CA ALA A 552 30.16 -24.11 -12.80
C ALA A 552 29.05 -23.14 -12.35
N TYR A 553 29.18 -22.58 -11.13
CA TYR A 553 28.26 -21.55 -10.65
C TYR A 553 28.31 -20.27 -11.50
N ALA A 554 29.52 -19.82 -11.86
CA ALA A 554 29.72 -18.62 -12.67
C ALA A 554 29.19 -18.81 -14.11
N ALA A 555 29.46 -19.96 -14.72
CA ALA A 555 28.99 -20.32 -16.06
C ALA A 555 27.45 -20.31 -16.13
N ARG A 556 26.77 -21.02 -15.20
CA ARG A 556 25.30 -21.08 -15.14
C ARG A 556 24.67 -19.70 -14.93
N ARG A 557 25.37 -18.80 -14.24
CA ARG A 557 24.91 -17.43 -13.97
C ARG A 557 25.11 -16.53 -15.20
N ALA A 558 26.15 -16.76 -15.99
CA ALA A 558 26.37 -16.10 -17.28
C ALA A 558 25.31 -16.53 -18.31
N GLU A 559 25.07 -17.83 -18.44
CA GLU A 559 24.04 -18.40 -19.31
C GLU A 559 22.65 -17.83 -18.98
N LYS A 560 22.27 -17.82 -17.68
CA LYS A 560 21.01 -17.21 -17.24
C LYS A 560 20.91 -15.71 -17.52
N LYS A 561 22.04 -15.00 -17.60
CA LYS A 561 22.08 -13.57 -17.98
C LYS A 561 21.89 -13.41 -19.49
N GLU A 562 22.47 -14.30 -20.29
CA GLU A 562 22.31 -14.34 -21.75
C GLU A 562 20.89 -14.74 -22.15
N GLN A 563 20.31 -15.77 -21.54
CA GLN A 563 18.90 -16.14 -21.73
C GLN A 563 17.95 -14.97 -21.42
N LYS A 564 18.19 -14.25 -20.32
CA LYS A 564 17.40 -13.04 -19.99
C LYS A 564 17.58 -11.92 -21.00
N LYS A 565 18.79 -11.79 -21.56
CA LYS A 565 19.09 -10.78 -22.57
C LYS A 565 18.39 -11.13 -23.89
N ALA A 566 18.38 -12.41 -24.29
CA ALA A 566 17.63 -12.91 -25.43
C ALA A 566 16.13 -12.65 -25.26
N ILE A 567 15.53 -13.08 -24.13
CA ILE A 567 14.11 -12.83 -23.84
C ILE A 567 13.78 -11.34 -23.83
N SER A 568 14.67 -10.47 -23.32
CA SER A 568 14.46 -9.02 -23.35
C SER A 568 14.62 -8.38 -24.72
N ALA A 569 15.34 -9.03 -25.64
CA ALA A 569 15.53 -8.55 -27.00
C ALA A 569 14.35 -8.96 -27.91
N ASP A 570 13.70 -10.08 -27.61
CA ASP A 570 12.54 -10.60 -28.36
C ASP A 570 11.19 -10.02 -27.92
N LEU A 571 11.17 -9.18 -26.88
CA LEU A 571 9.97 -8.44 -26.45
C LEU A 571 9.84 -7.15 -27.29
N PRO A 572 8.79 -7.01 -28.14
CA PRO A 572 8.61 -5.86 -29.02
C PRO A 572 8.35 -4.54 -28.27
#